data_AF-A0AAV5WBP8-F1
#
_entry.id   AF-A0AAV5WBP8-F1
#
_cell.length_a   1.000
_cell.length_b   1.000
_cell.length_c   1.000
_cell.angle_alpha   90.00
_cell.angle_beta   90.00
_cell.angle_gamma   90.00
#
_symmetry.space_group_name_H-M   'P 1'
#
loop_
_entity.id
_entity.type
_entity.pdbx_description
1 polymer ?
#
loop_
_entity_poly.entity_id
_entity_poly.type
_entity_poly.pdbx_seq_one_letter_code
_entity_poly.pdbx_strand_id
1 'polypeptide(L)' 'IMPITNFCVDNRDIVCYLVTKHSWKGKYKRIFSIGSLAITTYNPATLEITNQWEYSDFALIKPS' A
#
# COMPACT_ATOMS: atom_id res chain seq x y z
N ILE A 1 -21.13 4.69 -9.36
CA ILE A 1 -20.81 3.99 -8.08
C ILE A 1 -19.52 3.23 -8.36
N MET A 2 -18.35 3.77 -7.99
CA MET A 2 -17.08 3.07 -8.21
C MET A 2 -17.01 1.84 -7.29
N PRO A 3 -16.54 0.68 -7.79
CA PRO A 3 -16.56 -0.53 -7.00
C PRO A 3 -15.53 -0.43 -5.87
N ILE A 4 -15.86 -1.11 -4.78
CA ILE A 4 -14.95 -1.66 -3.77
C ILE A 4 -13.56 -1.85 -4.40
N THR A 5 -12.55 -1.17 -3.87
CA THR A 5 -11.18 -1.21 -4.41
C THR A 5 -10.74 -2.66 -4.52
N ASN A 6 -10.70 -3.18 -5.74
CA ASN A 6 -10.40 -4.59 -5.97
C ASN A 6 -8.88 -4.74 -5.87
N PHE A 7 -8.42 -5.08 -4.67
CA PHE A 7 -7.00 -5.33 -4.43
C PHE A 7 -6.52 -6.54 -5.24
N CYS A 8 -5.28 -6.48 -5.72
CA CYS A 8 -4.56 -7.58 -6.33
C CYS A 8 -4.42 -8.74 -5.33
N VAL A 9 -5.30 -9.73 -5.48
CA VAL A 9 -5.38 -10.92 -4.62
C VAL A 9 -4.15 -11.81 -4.71
N ASP A 10 -3.43 -11.76 -5.83
CA ASP A 10 -2.21 -12.53 -6.05
C ASP A 10 -0.94 -11.84 -5.51
N ASN A 11 -1.06 -10.59 -5.04
CA ASN A 11 0.07 -9.89 -4.43
C ASN A 11 0.47 -10.55 -3.10
N ARG A 12 1.76 -10.89 -2.97
CA ARG A 12 2.33 -11.45 -1.74
C ARG A 12 3.28 -10.44 -1.11
N ASP A 13 3.10 -10.17 0.17
CA ASP A 13 4.03 -9.32 0.92
C ASP A 13 5.42 -9.97 0.99
N ILE A 14 6.47 -9.22 0.63
CA ILE A 14 7.86 -9.69 0.67
C ILE A 14 8.56 -9.11 1.91
N VAL A 15 8.41 -7.80 2.13
CA VAL A 15 8.96 -7.11 3.30
C VAL A 15 7.94 -6.12 3.86
N CYS A 16 7.86 -6.06 5.19
CA CYS A 16 6.92 -5.22 5.91
C CYS A 16 7.66 -4.33 6.91
N TYR A 17 7.33 -3.04 6.91
CA TYR A 17 7.89 -2.05 7.83
C TYR A 17 6.78 -1.37 8.61
N LEU A 18 6.94 -1.27 9.93
CA LEU A 18 6.10 -0.40 10.73
C LEU A 18 6.57 1.04 10.55
N VAL A 19 5.74 1.86 9.91
CA VAL A 19 6.07 3.24 9.56
C VAL A 19 5.17 4.24 10.29
N THR A 20 5.65 5.48 10.40
CA THR A 20 4.82 6.62 10.77
C THR A 20 4.43 7.35 9.49
N LYS A 21 3.14 7.37 9.16
CA LYS A 21 2.61 8.15 8.04
C LYS A 21 2.36 9.58 8.51
N HIS A 22 2.92 10.54 7.77
CA HIS A 22 2.70 11.97 7.97
C HIS A 22 1.60 12.45 7.02
N SER A 23 0.63 13.20 7.55
CA SER A 23 -0.46 13.79 6.78
C SER A 23 -0.82 15.16 7.31
N TRP A 24 -1.65 15.91 6.59
CA TRP A 24 -2.17 17.20 7.05
C TRP A 24 -3.00 17.10 8.34
N LYS A 25 -3.64 15.95 8.60
CA LYS A 25 -4.38 15.67 9.85
C LYS A 25 -3.47 15.24 11.01
N GLY A 26 -2.16 15.10 10.79
CA GLY A 26 -1.21 14.63 11.80
C GLY A 26 -0.50 13.33 11.42
N LYS A 27 0.08 12.68 12.44
CA LYS A 27 0.94 11.51 12.30
C LYS A 27 0.24 10.27 12.86
N TYR A 28 0.33 9.14 12.16
CA TYR A 28 -0.24 7.88 12.62
C TYR A 28 0.55 6.67 12.11
N LYS A 29 0.38 5.50 12.72
CA LYS A 29 1.08 4.27 12.34
C LYS A 29 0.41 3.55 11.17
N ARG A 30 1.21 2.98 10.27
CA ARG A 30 0.80 2.08 9.19
C ARG A 30 1.85 0.98 9.02
N ILE A 31 1.42 -0.18 8.53
CA ILE A 31 2.37 -1.15 7.96
C ILE A 31 2.54 -0.78 6.50
N PHE A 32 3.78 -0.57 6.07
CA PHE A 32 4.16 -0.35 4.68
C PHE A 32 4.78 -1.64 4.16
N SER A 33 4.13 -2.28 3.20
CA SER A 33 4.57 -3.53 2.60
C SER A 33 4.99 -3.32 1.15
N ILE A 34 6.11 -3.94 0.81
CA ILE A 34 6.57 -4.11 -0.57
C ILE A 34 6.27 -5.56 -0.93
N GLY A 35 5.33 -5.75 -1.86
CA GLY A 35 4.88 -7.06 -2.31
C GLY A 35 5.47 -7.48 -3.65
N SER A 36 5.05 -8.63 -4.14
CA SER A 36 5.47 -9.19 -5.42
C SER A 36 4.89 -8.44 -6.63
N LEU A 37 3.70 -7.86 -6.48
CA LEU A 37 2.96 -7.20 -7.57
C LEU A 37 2.55 -5.77 -7.22
N ALA A 38 2.54 -5.42 -5.93
CA ALA A 38 2.04 -4.14 -5.47
C ALA A 38 2.73 -3.65 -4.19
N ILE A 39 2.72 -2.33 -4.01
CA ILE A 39 2.95 -1.70 -2.71
C ILE A 39 1.62 -1.68 -1.96
N THR A 40 1.59 -2.17 -0.73
CA THR A 40 0.37 -2.23 0.09
C THR A 40 0.57 -1.52 1.42
N THR A 41 -0.46 -0.82 1.90
CA THR A 41 -0.46 -0.22 3.24
C THR A 41 -1.59 -0.78 4.08
N TYR A 42 -1.29 -1.19 5.31
CA TYR A 42 -2.26 -1.81 6.21
C TYR A 42 -2.51 -0.97 7.47
N ASN A 43 -3.70 -1.13 8.03
CA ASN A 43 -3.96 -0.75 9.42
C ASN A 43 -3.15 -1.67 10.34
N PRO A 44 -2.29 -1.13 11.23
CA PRO A 44 -1.42 -1.95 12.07
C PRO A 44 -2.18 -2.80 13.11
N ALA A 45 -3.43 -2.46 13.44
CA ALA A 45 -4.22 -3.19 14.42
C ALA A 45 -5.09 -4.29 13.79
N THR A 46 -5.70 -4.01 12.63
CA THR A 46 -6.64 -4.93 11.98
C THR A 46 -6.04 -5.70 10.81
N LEU A 47 -4.86 -5.29 10.32
CA LEU A 47 -4.23 -5.79 9.09
C LEU A 47 -5.10 -5.62 7.84
N GLU A 48 -6.15 -4.80 7.89
CA GLU A 48 -6.93 -4.46 6.71
C GLU A 48 -6.11 -3.60 5.76
N ILE A 49 -6.21 -3.89 4.46
CA ILE A 49 -5.62 -3.08 3.41
C ILE A 49 -6.30 -1.71 3.42
N THR A 50 -5.50 -0.67 3.59
CA THR A 50 -5.96 0.72 3.50
C THR A 50 -5.75 1.32 2.13
N ASN A 51 -4.70 0.90 1.42
CA ASN A 51 -4.43 1.24 0.02
C ASN A 51 -3.51 0.18 -0.59
N GLN A 52 -3.59 -0.01 -1.90
CA GLN A 52 -2.68 -0.82 -2.69
C GLN A 52 -2.44 -0.16 -4.05
N TRP A 53 -1.21 -0.25 -4.54
CA TRP A 53 -0.80 0.25 -5.85
C TRP A 53 0.00 -0.82 -6.58
N GLU A 54 -0.53 -1.32 -7.69
CA GLU A 54 0.13 -2.33 -8.51
C GLU A 54 1.30 -1.71 -9.29
N TYR A 55 2.38 -2.46 -9.44
CA TYR A 55 3.55 -1.97 -10.17
C TYR A 55 3.25 -1.70 -11.65
N SER A 56 2.26 -2.37 -12.24
CA SER A 56 1.80 -2.10 -13.60
C SER A 56 1.36 -0.64 -13.80
N ASP A 57 0.94 0.05 -12.75
CA ASP A 57 0.46 1.43 -12.84
C ASP A 57 1.60 2.45 -12.91
N PHE A 58 2.83 2.11 -12.46
CA PHE A 58 3.89 3.11 -12.32
C PHE A 58 5.34 2.62 -12.52
N ALA A 59 5.61 1.33 -12.74
CA ALA A 59 6.98 0.80 -12.86
C ALA A 59 7.78 1.32 -14.07
N LEU A 60 7.18 2.14 -14.94
CA LEU A 60 7.83 2.74 -16.11
C LEU A 60 7.99 4.27 -16.00
N ILE A 61 7.65 4.88 -14.87
CA ILE A 61 7.83 6.32 -14.66
C ILE A 61 9.32 6.62 -14.46
N LYS A 62 9.94 7.29 -15.43
CA LYS A 62 11.31 7.80 -15.32
C LYS A 62 11.30 9.21 -14.69
N PRO A 63 12.28 9.55 -13.85
CA PRO A 63 12.49 10.93 -13.43
C PRO A 63 12.71 11.84 -14.65
N SER A 64 12.12 13.03 -14.63
CA SER A 64 12.38 14.11 -15.60
C SER A 64 13.74 14.77 -15.35
#